data_AF-A0A7S9D142-F1
#
_entry.id   AF-A0A7S9D142-F1
#
_cell.length_a   1.000
_cell.length_b   1.000
_cell.length_c   1.000
_cell.angle_alpha   90.00
_cell.angle_beta   90.00
_cell.angle_gamma   90.00
#
_symmetry.space_group_name_H-M   'P 1'
#
loop_
_entity.id
_entity.type
_entity.pdbx_description
1 polymer ?
#
loop_
_entity_poly.entity_id
_entity_poly.type
_entity_poly.pdbx_seq_one_letter_code
_entity_poly.pdbx_strand_id
1 'polypeptide(L)'
;MSFDPDDVQRALRKAWSLSTASQWTSENPAAGQCNVTSLLVHELFGGELLKTPLPAGDHFYNRIGDRSYDFTVSQFDQPIVYADLHANRADAELGATNDRLAELRAAFQEYYVR
;
A
#
# COMPACT_ATOMS: atom_id res chain seq x y z
N MET A 1 -6.70 3.55 15.52
CA MET A 1 -5.23 3.44 15.64
C MET A 1 -4.63 4.82 15.47
N SER A 2 -3.55 5.17 16.19
CA SER A 2 -2.79 6.39 15.88
C SER A 2 -1.91 6.13 14.65
N PHE A 3 -1.79 7.12 13.78
CA PHE A 3 -0.98 7.04 12.57
C PHE A 3 0.44 7.55 12.87
N ASP A 4 1.42 6.66 12.75
CA ASP A 4 2.84 6.98 12.70
C ASP A 4 3.41 6.32 11.42
N PRO A 5 3.89 7.10 10.44
CA PRO A 5 4.29 6.55 9.15
C PRO A 5 5.49 5.59 9.24
N ASP A 6 6.39 5.77 10.21
CA ASP A 6 7.57 4.91 10.36
C ASP A 6 7.18 3.56 10.96
N ASP A 7 6.28 3.56 11.96
CA ASP A 7 5.73 2.32 12.50
C ASP A 7 4.86 1.57 11.48
N VAL A 8 4.05 2.30 10.69
CA VAL A 8 3.24 1.72 9.60
C VAL A 8 4.15 1.08 8.55
N GLN A 9 5.18 1.79 8.07
CA GLN A 9 6.13 1.24 7.11
C GLN A 9 6.83 -0.02 7.65
N ARG A 10 7.23 -0.02 8.93
CA ARG A 10 7.90 -1.16 9.58
C ARG A 10 6.99 -2.37 9.69
N ALA A 11 5.73 -2.18 10.06
CA ALA A 11 4.75 -3.25 10.14
C ALA A 11 4.40 -3.80 8.76
N LEU A 12 4.17 -2.94 7.76
CA LEU A 12 3.91 -3.34 6.37
C LEU A 12 5.05 -4.20 5.81
N ARG A 13 6.31 -3.80 6.00
CA ARG A 13 7.48 -4.58 5.53
C ARG A 13 7.55 -6.00 6.11
N LYS A 14 7.06 -6.20 7.33
CA LYS A 14 6.99 -7.52 7.96
C LYS A 14 5.74 -8.31 7.54
N ALA A 15 4.65 -7.61 7.23
CA ALA A 15 3.37 -8.19 6.86
C ALA A 15 3.32 -8.63 5.38
N TRP A 16 4.05 -7.96 4.50
CA TRP A 16 4.10 -8.32 3.08
C TRP A 16 4.71 -9.71 2.86
N SER A 17 4.02 -10.49 2.03
CA SER A 17 4.36 -11.85 1.66
C SER A 17 3.73 -12.24 0.32
N LEU A 18 4.04 -13.45 -0.18
CA LEU A 18 3.36 -14.05 -1.33
C LEU A 18 1.83 -14.13 -1.19
N SER A 19 1.33 -14.25 0.05
CA SER A 19 -0.13 -14.27 0.32
C SER A 19 -0.79 -12.91 0.06
N THR A 20 -0.02 -11.83 0.07
CA THR A 20 -0.51 -10.44 -0.09
C THR A 20 -0.28 -9.89 -1.50
N ALA A 21 0.77 -10.34 -2.19
CA ALA A 21 1.00 -10.05 -3.61
C ALA A 21 1.80 -11.17 -4.29
N SER A 22 1.36 -11.58 -5.48
CA SER A 22 2.03 -12.63 -6.27
C SER A 22 3.42 -12.24 -6.78
N GLN A 23 3.68 -10.94 -6.92
CA GLN A 23 4.96 -10.40 -7.38
C GLN A 23 5.99 -10.23 -6.24
N TRP A 24 5.58 -10.46 -4.98
CA TRP A 24 6.45 -10.34 -3.83
C TRP A 24 7.65 -11.28 -3.94
N THR A 25 8.84 -10.77 -3.60
CA THR A 25 10.04 -11.58 -3.33
C THR A 25 10.77 -11.03 -2.11
N SER A 26 11.73 -11.79 -1.57
CA SER A 26 12.62 -11.30 -0.49
C SER A 26 13.46 -10.09 -0.92
N GLU A 27 13.80 -10.01 -2.21
CA GLU A 27 14.63 -8.94 -2.78
C GLU A 27 13.79 -7.69 -3.08
N ASN A 28 12.51 -7.85 -3.44
CA ASN A 28 11.57 -6.74 -3.62
C ASN A 28 10.22 -7.01 -2.92
N PRO A 29 10.15 -6.81 -1.59
CA PRO A 29 8.93 -7.07 -0.83
C PRO A 29 7.75 -6.14 -1.16
N ALA A 30 8.01 -4.99 -1.79
CA ALA A 30 6.97 -4.03 -2.16
C ALA A 30 6.31 -4.33 -3.51
N ALA A 31 6.90 -5.22 -4.32
CA ALA A 31 6.41 -5.54 -5.65
C ALA A 31 4.95 -6.04 -5.65
N GLY A 32 4.08 -5.31 -6.35
CA GLY A 32 2.66 -5.63 -6.47
C GLY A 32 1.82 -5.32 -5.22
N GLN A 33 2.38 -4.61 -4.24
CA GLN A 33 1.71 -4.32 -2.97
C GLN A 33 0.88 -3.02 -2.99
N CYS A 34 1.02 -2.16 -4.01
CA CYS A 34 0.47 -0.80 -3.99
C CYS A 34 -1.04 -0.77 -3.75
N ASN A 35 -1.83 -1.53 -4.52
CA ASN A 35 -3.28 -1.61 -4.39
C ASN A 35 -3.71 -2.07 -2.98
N VAL A 36 -3.23 -3.24 -2.54
CA VAL A 36 -3.64 -3.85 -1.26
C VAL A 36 -3.18 -3.02 -0.06
N THR A 37 -1.99 -2.42 -0.15
CA THR A 37 -1.45 -1.54 0.90
C THR A 37 -2.25 -0.25 0.98
N SER A 38 -2.56 0.39 -0.16
CA SER A 38 -3.32 1.65 -0.14
C SER A 38 -4.74 1.45 0.40
N LEU A 39 -5.36 0.30 0.10
CA LEU A 39 -6.65 -0.10 0.66
C LEU A 39 -6.58 -0.27 2.17
N LEU A 40 -5.61 -1.04 2.68
CA LEU A 40 -5.48 -1.28 4.12
C LEU A 40 -5.23 0.04 4.89
N VAL A 41 -4.32 0.88 4.39
CA VAL A 41 -3.99 2.16 5.02
C VAL A 41 -5.22 3.06 5.05
N HIS A 42 -5.97 3.13 3.95
CA HIS A 42 -7.21 3.91 3.88
C HIS A 42 -8.26 3.41 4.88
N GLU A 43 -8.42 2.10 5.06
CA GLU A 43 -9.37 1.54 6.01
C GLU A 43 -9.00 1.77 7.47
N LEU A 44 -7.70 1.71 7.80
CA LEU A 44 -7.24 1.81 9.19
C LEU A 44 -7.08 3.26 9.65
N PHE A 45 -6.70 4.16 8.75
CA PHE A 45 -6.31 5.54 9.08
C PHE A 45 -7.12 6.61 8.35
N GLY A 46 -8.00 6.22 7.41
CA GLY A 46 -8.79 7.16 6.61
C GLY A 46 -7.95 7.83 5.52
N GLY A 47 -8.17 9.13 5.31
CA GLY A 47 -7.48 9.90 4.29
C GLY A 47 -8.01 9.64 2.87
N GLU A 48 -7.26 10.07 1.86
CA GLU A 48 -7.60 9.94 0.46
C GLU A 48 -6.83 8.79 -0.19
N LEU A 49 -7.48 8.11 -1.13
CA LEU A 49 -6.80 7.24 -2.10
C LEU A 49 -6.34 8.10 -3.28
N LEU A 50 -5.08 7.96 -3.63
CA LEU A 50 -4.46 8.62 -4.76
C LEU A 50 -3.87 7.59 -5.72
N LYS A 51 -3.71 8.00 -6.97
CA LYS A 51 -3.00 7.22 -7.97
C LYS A 51 -2.17 8.08 -8.90
N THR A 52 -1.17 7.44 -9.50
CA THR A 52 -0.45 7.98 -10.64
C THR A 52 -0.37 6.94 -11.76
N PRO A 53 -0.80 7.28 -12.99
CA PRO A 53 -0.62 6.40 -14.14
C PRO A 53 0.87 6.20 -14.47
N LEU A 54 1.31 4.96 -14.52
CA LEU A 54 2.64 4.56 -15.00
C LEU A 54 2.50 3.68 -16.26
N PRO A 55 3.57 3.47 -17.05
CA PRO A 55 3.52 2.61 -18.23
C PRO A 55 3.04 1.18 -17.95
N ALA A 56 3.27 0.66 -16.75
CA ALA A 56 2.87 -0.69 -16.33
C ALA A 56 1.47 -0.76 -15.70
N GLY A 57 0.78 0.37 -15.54
CA GLY A 57 -0.51 0.48 -14.86
C GLY A 57 -0.52 1.61 -13.81
N ASP A 58 -1.70 1.84 -13.23
CA ASP A 58 -1.87 2.81 -12.15
C ASP A 58 -1.12 2.36 -10.88
N HIS A 59 -0.38 3.29 -10.27
CA HIS A 59 0.26 3.10 -8.98
C HIS A 59 -0.53 3.82 -7.88
N PHE A 60 -0.90 3.11 -6.81
CA PHE A 60 -1.78 3.59 -5.75
C PHE A 60 -1.04 3.88 -4.44
N TYR A 61 -1.48 4.92 -3.75
CA TYR A 61 -0.93 5.37 -2.47
C TYR A 61 -1.96 6.25 -1.74
N ASN A 62 -1.62 6.79 -0.57
CA ASN A 62 -2.58 7.52 0.27
C ASN A 62 -2.14 8.96 0.52
N ARG A 63 -3.10 9.83 0.82
CA ARG A 63 -2.85 11.12 1.48
C ARG A 63 -3.54 11.14 2.83
N ILE A 64 -2.80 11.46 3.89
CA ILE A 64 -3.30 11.52 5.26
C ILE A 64 -2.97 12.91 5.81
N GLY A 65 -4.01 13.69 6.11
CA GLY A 65 -3.86 15.14 6.29
C GLY A 65 -3.37 15.79 5.00
N ASP A 66 -2.36 16.66 5.10
CA ASP A 66 -1.80 17.39 3.95
C ASP A 66 -0.62 16.68 3.28
N ARG A 67 -0.32 15.42 3.65
CA ARG A 67 0.87 14.70 3.17
C ARG A 67 0.52 13.40 2.46
N SER A 68 1.15 13.19 1.31
CA SER A 68 1.10 11.94 0.55
C SER A 68 2.12 10.92 1.10
N TYR A 69 1.70 9.67 1.18
CA TYR A 69 2.45 8.53 1.69
C TYR A 69 2.38 7.37 0.71
N ASP A 70 3.51 7.07 0.08
CA ASP A 70 3.71 5.87 -0.72
C ASP A 70 4.61 4.90 0.04
N PHE A 71 3.98 3.99 0.79
CA PHE A 71 4.70 2.96 1.52
C PHE A 71 5.37 1.93 0.61
N THR A 72 4.98 1.88 -0.66
CA THR A 72 5.39 0.89 -1.65
C THR A 72 6.36 1.43 -2.69
N VAL A 73 6.88 2.66 -2.53
CA VAL A 73 7.80 3.30 -3.48
C VAL A 73 9.05 2.46 -3.77
N SER A 74 9.49 1.64 -2.81
CA SER A 74 10.63 0.75 -2.97
C SER A 74 10.39 -0.41 -3.95
N GLN A 75 9.20 -0.53 -4.54
CA GLN A 75 8.97 -1.48 -5.64
C GLN A 75 9.63 -1.04 -6.95
N PHE A 76 9.98 0.24 -7.08
CA PHE A 76 10.56 0.81 -8.29
C PHE A 76 12.07 0.99 -8.16
N ASP A 77 12.81 0.60 -9.21
CA ASP A 77 14.26 0.79 -9.28
C ASP A 77 14.66 2.24 -9.63
N GLN A 78 13.70 3.06 -10.05
CA GLN A 78 13.89 4.45 -10.40
C GLN A 78 12.80 5.32 -9.76
N PRO A 79 13.10 6.60 -9.46
CA PRO A 79 12.08 7.53 -8.98
C PRO A 79 10.93 7.66 -9.98
N ILE A 80 9.71 7.73 -9.45
CA ILE A 80 8.50 8.01 -10.22
C ILE A 80 8.06 9.46 -10.02
N VAL A 81 7.36 10.01 -11.02
CA VAL A 81 6.69 11.31 -10.90
C VAL A 81 5.28 11.06 -10.36
N TYR A 82 4.87 11.78 -9.33
CA TYR A 82 3.54 11.67 -8.74
C TYR A 82 2.58 12.70 -9.34
N ALA A 83 1.46 12.22 -9.86
CA ALA A 83 0.37 13.04 -10.41
C ALA A 83 -0.70 13.37 -9.36
N ASP A 84 -0.76 12.63 -8.26
CA ASP A 84 -1.70 12.84 -7.16
C ASP A 84 -3.17 12.90 -7.60
N LEU A 85 -3.54 12.06 -8.56
CA LEU A 85 -4.92 11.96 -9.03
C LEU A 85 -5.75 11.25 -7.96
N HIS A 86 -6.92 11.78 -7.64
CA HIS A 86 -7.85 11.09 -6.76
C HIS A 86 -8.28 9.75 -7.36
N ALA A 87 -8.26 8.72 -6.53
CA ALA A 87 -8.77 7.39 -6.82
C ALA A 87 -9.91 7.07 -5.86
N ASN A 88 -10.81 6.19 -6.28
CA ASN A 88 -11.78 5.59 -5.38
C ASN A 88 -11.35 4.16 -5.01
N ARG A 89 -12.06 3.59 -4.03
CA ARG A 89 -11.80 2.24 -3.55
C ARG A 89 -11.92 1.18 -4.66
N ALA A 90 -12.93 1.30 -5.52
CA ALA A 90 -13.16 0.36 -6.62
C ALA A 90 -11.99 0.35 -7.61
N ASP A 91 -11.35 1.49 -7.88
CA ASP A 91 -10.15 1.56 -8.73
C ASP A 91 -9.01 0.70 -8.15
N ALA A 92 -8.76 0.82 -6.84
CA ALA A 92 -7.70 0.07 -6.16
C ALA A 92 -8.05 -1.42 -6.03
N GLU A 93 -9.31 -1.78 -5.83
CA GLU A 93 -9.79 -3.17 -5.75
C GLU A 93 -9.61 -3.96 -7.06
N LEU A 94 -9.46 -3.29 -8.21
CA LEU A 94 -9.15 -3.98 -9.47
C LEU A 94 -7.79 -4.71 -9.45
N GLY A 95 -6.84 -4.26 -8.61
CA GLY A 95 -5.50 -4.85 -8.49
C GLY A 95 -5.27 -5.68 -7.23
N ALA A 96 -6.28 -5.83 -6.36
CA ALA A 96 -6.16 -6.56 -5.10
C ALA A 96 -7.42 -7.40 -4.82
N THR A 97 -7.24 -8.63 -4.34
CA THR A 97 -8.38 -9.47 -3.93
C THR A 97 -8.73 -9.20 -2.47
N ASN A 98 -9.98 -9.50 -2.10
CA ASN A 98 -10.41 -9.44 -0.70
C ASN A 98 -9.57 -10.35 0.21
N ASP A 99 -9.16 -11.53 -0.29
CA ASP A 99 -8.30 -12.46 0.47
C ASP A 99 -6.93 -11.83 0.74
N ARG A 100 -6.29 -11.21 -0.25
CA ARG A 100 -5.00 -10.52 -0.08
C ARG A 100 -5.09 -9.39 0.94
N LEU A 101 -6.19 -8.64 0.91
CA LEU A 101 -6.44 -7.57 1.88
C LEU A 101 -6.67 -8.13 3.30
N ALA A 102 -7.39 -9.25 3.43
CA ALA A 102 -7.59 -9.91 4.71
C ALA A 102 -6.27 -10.46 5.29
N GLU A 103 -5.46 -11.12 4.46
CA GLU A 103 -4.13 -11.60 4.82
C GLU A 103 -3.21 -10.45 5.26
N LEU A 104 -3.17 -9.36 4.48
CA LEU A 104 -2.36 -8.21 4.84
C LEU A 104 -2.84 -7.58 6.15
N ARG A 105 -4.15 -7.48 6.38
CA ARG A 105 -4.69 -6.95 7.63
C ARG A 105 -4.27 -7.80 8.83
N ALA A 106 -4.44 -9.12 8.74
CA ALA A 106 -4.10 -10.04 9.81
C ALA A 106 -2.61 -9.94 10.16
N ALA A 107 -1.74 -10.05 9.15
CA ALA A 107 -0.30 -9.94 9.34
C ALA A 107 0.12 -8.55 9.86
N PHE A 108 -0.49 -7.47 9.35
CA PHE A 108 -0.19 -6.11 9.82
C PHE A 108 -0.53 -5.93 11.30
N GLN A 109 -1.65 -6.49 11.77
CA GLN A 109 -2.07 -6.42 13.18
C GLN A 109 -1.12 -7.14 14.13
N GLU A 110 -0.43 -8.19 13.68
CA GLU A 110 0.60 -8.88 14.47
C GLU A 110 1.85 -8.00 14.70
N TYR A 111 2.16 -7.12 13.75
CA TYR A 111 3.36 -6.28 13.81
C TYR A 111 3.11 -4.83 14.22
N TYR A 112 1.86 -4.36 14.11
CA TYR A 112 1.43 -3.03 14.50
C TYR A 112 0.76 -3.06 15.89
N VAL A 113 1.48 -3.64 16.86
CA VAL A 113 1.06 -3.67 18.27
C VAL A 113 1.56 -2.39 18.94
N ARG A 114 0.63 -1.57 19.40
CA ARG A 114 0.88 -0.57 20.43
C ARG A 114 0.41 -1.11 21.78
#